data_AF-A0A2D7I6J9-F1
#
_entry.id   AF-A0A2D7I6J9-F1
#
_cell.length_a   1.000
_cell.length_b   1.000
_cell.length_c   1.000
_cell.angle_alpha   90.00
_cell.angle_beta   90.00
_cell.angle_gamma   90.00
#
_symmetry.space_group_name_H-M   'P 1'
#
loop_
_entity.id
_entity.type
_entity.pdbx_description
1 polymer ?
#
loop_
_entity_poly.entity_id
_entity_poly.type
_entity_poly.pdbx_seq_one_letter_code
_entity_poly.pdbx_strand_id
1 'polypeptide(L)'
;MLAIVWECYGTTTTLDNLKVKQFSFHHDGGHGWLQVPEQSLKDLGIEHYVSDCSYLKDKQVYLEEDMDASLFIAAWKAEKGKEPDWFDFFEDGESKIRNFDRYPAKADRSFKQVMHKIGELNKGL
;
A
#
# COMPACT_ATOMS: atom_id res chain seq x y z
N MET A 1 34.83 24.07 -36.11
CA MET A 1 34.68 24.41 -34.67
C MET A 1 33.18 24.54 -34.43
N LEU A 2 32.46 23.42 -34.28
CA LEU A 2 32.15 22.70 -33.01
C LEU A 2 31.51 23.67 -31.98
N ALA A 3 30.33 23.47 -31.42
CA ALA A 3 29.47 22.29 -31.31
C ALA A 3 28.00 22.73 -31.09
N ILE A 4 27.07 21.93 -31.60
CA ILE A 4 25.64 21.97 -31.27
C ILE A 4 25.50 21.36 -29.86
N VAL A 5 24.96 22.13 -28.91
CA VAL A 5 24.64 21.64 -27.57
C VAL A 5 23.25 21.00 -27.67
N TRP A 6 23.19 19.67 -27.74
CA TRP A 6 21.98 18.91 -27.44
C TRP A 6 22.06 18.51 -25.97
N GLU A 7 21.20 19.09 -25.14
CA GLU A 7 20.89 18.52 -23.84
C GLU A 7 20.07 17.25 -24.08
N CYS A 8 20.70 16.10 -23.88
CA CYS A 8 20.04 14.81 -23.95
C CYS A 8 19.01 14.70 -22.82
N TYR A 9 17.73 14.66 -23.20
CA TYR A 9 16.62 14.26 -22.35
C TYR A 9 16.90 12.88 -21.73
N GLY A 10 17.13 12.83 -20.42
CA GLY A 10 17.16 11.60 -19.66
C GLY A 10 15.75 11.07 -19.44
N THR A 11 15.10 10.51 -20.46
CA THR A 11 13.85 9.77 -20.28
C THR A 11 14.17 8.29 -20.11
N THR A 12 14.45 7.87 -18.87
CA THR A 12 14.40 6.45 -18.50
C THR A 12 12.94 6.06 -18.31
N THR A 13 12.16 6.11 -19.38
CA THR A 13 10.73 5.77 -19.34
C THR A 13 10.42 4.97 -20.58
N THR A 14 10.29 3.65 -20.47
CA THR A 14 9.45 2.89 -21.44
C THR A 14 9.17 1.42 -21.08
N LEU A 15 9.86 0.77 -20.14
CA LEU A 15 9.53 -0.63 -19.78
C LEU A 15 9.11 -0.83 -18.32
N ASP A 16 9.65 -0.06 -17.36
CA ASP A 16 9.21 -0.11 -15.96
C ASP A 16 7.79 0.46 -15.76
N ASN A 17 7.38 1.39 -16.63
CA ASN A 17 6.05 2.02 -16.60
C ASN A 17 4.90 1.15 -17.13
N LEU A 18 5.17 -0.07 -17.61
CA LEU A 18 4.13 -1.01 -18.06
C LEU A 18 3.89 -2.17 -17.09
N LYS A 19 4.67 -2.28 -16.01
CA LYS A 19 4.31 -3.21 -14.94
C LYS A 19 3.13 -2.64 -14.15
N VAL A 20 1.94 -3.17 -14.42
CA VAL A 20 0.82 -3.04 -13.51
C VAL A 20 1.26 -3.58 -12.17
N LYS A 21 1.36 -2.71 -11.16
CA LYS A 21 1.70 -3.13 -9.80
C LYS A 21 0.52 -3.92 -9.27
N GLN A 22 0.67 -5.24 -9.25
CA GLN A 22 -0.30 -6.17 -8.67
C GLN A 22 0.13 -6.52 -7.25
N PHE A 23 -0.82 -6.39 -6.33
CA PHE A 23 -0.65 -6.76 -4.92
C PHE A 23 -1.18 -8.19 -4.68
N SER A 24 -1.02 -8.68 -3.46
CA SER A 24 -1.52 -9.99 -3.06
C SER A 24 -2.43 -9.82 -1.86
N PHE A 25 -3.67 -10.30 -1.96
CA PHE A 25 -4.63 -10.27 -0.88
C PHE A 25 -4.72 -11.68 -0.29
N HIS A 26 -4.14 -11.86 0.90
CA HIS A 26 -4.14 -13.13 1.60
C HIS A 26 -5.35 -13.19 2.50
N HIS A 27 -6.05 -14.32 2.56
CA HIS A 27 -7.15 -14.48 3.50
C HIS A 27 -7.22 -15.92 3.98
N ASP A 28 -7.65 -16.06 5.23
CA ASP A 28 -7.99 -17.34 5.84
C ASP A 28 -9.46 -17.38 6.23
N GLY A 29 -9.90 -18.47 6.86
CA GLY A 29 -11.28 -18.64 7.30
C GLY A 29 -11.78 -17.60 8.33
N GLY A 30 -10.92 -16.72 8.84
CA GLY A 30 -11.27 -15.69 9.80
C GLY A 30 -10.99 -14.24 9.37
N HIS A 31 -9.93 -13.99 8.58
CA HIS A 31 -9.50 -12.61 8.26
C HIS A 31 -8.63 -12.51 7.01
N GLY A 32 -8.48 -11.29 6.48
CA GLY A 32 -7.66 -10.98 5.31
C GLY A 32 -6.56 -9.94 5.56
N TRP A 33 -5.57 -9.95 4.67
CA TRP A 33 -4.46 -8.99 4.63
C TRP A 33 -4.01 -8.66 3.22
N LEU A 34 -3.96 -7.36 2.90
CA LEU A 34 -3.36 -6.85 1.67
C LEU A 34 -1.84 -6.71 1.84
N GLN A 35 -1.07 -7.49 1.10
CA GLN A 35 0.39 -7.43 1.08
C GLN A 35 0.88 -6.27 0.20
N VAL A 36 1.59 -5.32 0.81
CA VAL A 36 2.19 -4.16 0.13
C VAL A 36 3.65 -3.96 0.54
N PRO A 37 4.51 -3.38 -0.31
CA PRO A 37 5.83 -2.93 0.12
C PRO A 37 5.70 -1.81 1.16
N GLU A 38 6.46 -1.89 2.25
CA GLU A 38 6.51 -0.87 3.31
C GLU A 38 6.79 0.53 2.73
N GLN A 39 7.66 0.61 1.72
CA GLN A 39 7.97 1.86 1.02
C GLN A 39 6.73 2.50 0.38
N SER A 40 5.75 1.71 -0.07
CA SER A 40 4.53 2.25 -0.68
C SER A 40 3.68 3.02 0.34
N LEU A 41 3.72 2.64 1.62
CA LEU A 41 3.03 3.37 2.69
C LEU A 41 3.66 4.73 2.93
N LYS A 42 5.00 4.77 2.91
CA LYS A 42 5.79 6.00 3.06
C LYS A 42 5.58 6.94 1.87
N ASP A 43 5.61 6.38 0.64
CA ASP A 43 5.39 7.16 -0.58
C ASP A 43 3.98 7.77 -0.63
N LEU A 44 2.98 7.08 -0.08
CA LEU A 44 1.60 7.56 0.04
C LEU A 44 1.38 8.45 1.29
N GLY A 45 2.36 8.56 2.19
CA GLY A 45 2.26 9.32 3.44
C GLY A 45 1.18 8.79 4.40
N ILE A 46 0.94 7.49 4.42
CA ILE A 46 -0.07 6.83 5.26
C ILE A 46 0.52 5.90 6.32
N GLU A 47 1.84 5.75 6.39
CA GLU A 47 2.55 4.82 7.27
C GLU A 47 2.25 5.02 8.76
N HIS A 48 1.84 6.23 9.16
CA HIS A 48 1.47 6.59 10.53
C HIS A 48 0.02 6.27 10.89
N TYR A 49 -0.81 5.96 9.90
CA TYR A 49 -2.22 5.64 10.08
C TYR A 49 -2.49 4.13 10.10
N VAL A 50 -1.48 3.31 9.80
CA VAL A 50 -1.57 1.84 9.85
C VAL A 50 -1.55 1.36 11.31
N SER A 51 -2.42 0.40 11.62
CA SER A 51 -2.57 -0.17 12.96
C SER A 51 -1.59 -1.30 13.27
N ASP A 52 -1.58 -1.73 14.53
CA ASP A 52 -0.88 -2.91 15.03
C ASP A 52 -1.68 -4.22 14.84
N CYS A 53 -2.87 -4.14 14.22
CA CYS A 53 -3.57 -5.29 13.66
C CYS A 53 -2.98 -5.75 12.33
N SER A 54 -2.23 -4.86 11.66
CA SER A 54 -1.41 -5.20 10.49
C SER A 54 -0.10 -5.87 10.90
N TYR A 55 0.49 -6.62 9.99
CA TYR A 55 1.74 -7.35 10.24
C TYR A 55 2.88 -6.88 9.34
N LEU A 56 4.11 -7.07 9.80
CA LEU A 56 5.36 -6.74 9.11
C LEU A 56 6.22 -7.99 8.98
N LYS A 57 6.73 -8.23 7.78
CA LYS A 57 7.77 -9.21 7.54
C LYS A 57 8.74 -8.68 6.49
N ASP A 58 10.01 -8.60 6.86
CA ASP A 58 11.07 -8.03 6.04
C ASP A 58 10.72 -6.59 5.59
N LYS A 59 10.45 -6.38 4.31
CA LYS A 59 10.05 -5.09 3.72
C LYS A 59 8.60 -5.07 3.23
N GLN A 60 7.82 -6.06 3.63
CA GLN A 60 6.43 -6.23 3.24
C GLN A 60 5.52 -6.02 4.46
N VAL A 61 4.46 -5.25 4.27
CA VAL A 61 3.40 -5.03 5.25
C VAL A 61 2.15 -5.75 4.78
N TYR A 62 1.50 -6.44 5.71
CA TYR A 62 0.26 -7.18 5.51
C TYR A 62 -0.84 -6.40 6.21
N LEU A 63 -1.51 -5.55 5.43
CA LEU A 63 -2.49 -4.60 5.92
C LEU A 63 -3.80 -5.32 6.24
N GLU A 64 -4.25 -5.19 7.48
CA GLU A 64 -5.55 -5.63 7.98
C GLU A 64 -6.70 -5.22 7.03
N GLU A 65 -7.57 -6.17 6.70
CA GLU A 65 -8.63 -6.06 5.69
C GLU A 65 -9.61 -4.92 5.94
N ASP A 66 -10.11 -4.78 7.18
CA ASP A 66 -11.26 -3.95 7.48
C ASP A 66 -10.93 -2.45 7.34
N MET A 67 -9.77 -2.02 7.84
CA MET A 67 -9.39 -0.60 7.89
C MET A 67 -8.12 -0.28 7.14
N ASP A 68 -7.02 -0.99 7.41
CA ASP A 68 -5.70 -0.57 6.93
C ASP A 68 -5.56 -0.79 5.41
N ALA A 69 -6.13 -1.88 4.87
CA ALA A 69 -6.22 -2.12 3.44
C ALA A 69 -7.12 -1.09 2.74
N SER A 70 -8.28 -0.78 3.32
CA SER A 70 -9.20 0.25 2.81
C SER A 70 -8.53 1.63 2.74
N LEU A 71 -7.76 2.00 3.77
CA LEU A 71 -6.95 3.23 3.77
C LEU A 71 -5.93 3.24 2.62
N PHE A 72 -5.22 2.13 2.42
CA PHE A 72 -4.25 2.01 1.34
C PHE A 72 -4.90 2.14 -0.03
N ILE A 73 -6.03 1.47 -0.26
CA ILE A 73 -6.77 1.52 -1.54
C ILE A 73 -7.23 2.96 -1.83
N ALA A 74 -7.77 3.66 -0.83
CA ALA A 74 -8.18 5.06 -0.97
C ALA A 74 -6.99 5.98 -1.30
N ALA A 75 -5.86 5.82 -0.60
CA ALA A 75 -4.65 6.60 -0.85
C ALA A 75 -4.06 6.32 -2.23
N TRP A 76 -3.99 5.04 -2.61
CA TRP A 76 -3.55 4.61 -3.93
C TRP A 76 -4.42 5.19 -5.04
N LYS A 77 -5.75 5.13 -4.89
CA LYS A 77 -6.70 5.66 -5.87
C LYS A 77 -6.58 7.17 -6.02
N ALA A 78 -6.45 7.91 -4.92
CA ALA A 78 -6.24 9.36 -4.96
C ALA A 78 -4.95 9.73 -5.70
N GLU A 79 -3.87 8.97 -5.48
CA GLU A 79 -2.56 9.23 -6.07
C GLU A 79 -2.43 8.75 -7.54
N LYS A 80 -3.05 7.63 -7.90
CA LYS A 80 -2.88 6.98 -9.21
C LYS A 80 -4.10 7.10 -10.14
N GLY A 81 -5.21 7.66 -9.65
CA GLY A 81 -6.45 7.84 -10.41
C GLY A 81 -7.23 6.54 -10.69
N LYS A 82 -6.78 5.41 -10.14
CA LYS A 82 -7.45 4.11 -10.23
C LYS A 82 -7.14 3.25 -9.03
N GLU A 83 -8.00 2.27 -8.75
CA GLU A 83 -7.77 1.28 -7.69
C GLU A 83 -6.58 0.38 -8.01
N PRO A 84 -5.90 -0.17 -6.99
CA PRO A 84 -4.84 -1.15 -7.19
C PRO A 84 -5.44 -2.48 -7.66
N ASP A 85 -4.69 -3.23 -8.46
CA ASP A 85 -5.05 -4.60 -8.84
C ASP A 85 -4.42 -5.58 -7.84
N TRP A 86 -5.11 -6.67 -7.47
CA TRP A 86 -4.55 -7.72 -6.61
C TRP A 86 -5.02 -9.12 -7.02
N PHE A 87 -4.28 -10.13 -6.52
CA PHE A 87 -4.69 -11.53 -6.57
C PHE A 87 -5.03 -12.05 -5.19
N ASP A 88 -6.11 -12.78 -5.09
CA ASP A 88 -6.56 -13.45 -3.88
C ASP A 88 -5.82 -14.77 -3.64
N PHE A 89 -5.33 -14.96 -2.42
CA PHE A 89 -4.70 -16.18 -1.95
C PHE A 89 -5.46 -16.67 -0.71
N PHE A 90 -6.22 -17.75 -0.88
CA PHE A 90 -6.91 -18.41 0.21
C PHE A 90 -6.05 -19.54 0.79
N GLU A 91 -5.87 -19.54 2.11
CA GLU A 91 -5.28 -20.67 2.85
C GLU A 91 -6.39 -21.34 3.69
N ASP A 92 -6.54 -22.67 3.56
CA ASP A 92 -7.44 -23.44 4.42
C ASP A 92 -6.77 -23.63 5.79
N GLY A 93 -7.43 -23.17 6.85
CA GLY A 93 -6.86 -23.06 8.21
C GLY A 93 -6.30 -21.68 8.51
N GLU A 94 -5.54 -21.52 9.60
CA GLU A 94 -5.00 -20.21 9.99
C GLU A 94 -3.81 -19.79 9.13
N SER A 95 -3.81 -18.54 8.66
CA SER A 95 -2.69 -18.05 7.87
C SER A 95 -1.44 -17.84 8.72
N LYS A 96 -0.28 -18.18 8.15
CA LYS A 96 1.04 -17.93 8.75
C LYS A 96 1.31 -16.44 9.05
N ILE A 97 0.58 -15.52 8.39
CA ILE A 97 0.70 -14.07 8.59
C ILE A 97 0.42 -13.67 10.04
N ARG A 98 -0.47 -14.40 10.72
CA ARG A 98 -0.79 -14.19 12.14
C ARG A 98 0.41 -14.35 13.09
N ASN A 99 1.46 -15.02 12.63
CA ASN A 99 2.70 -15.26 13.40
C ASN A 99 3.83 -14.28 13.05
N PHE A 100 3.59 -13.30 12.18
CA PHE A 100 4.59 -12.28 11.85
C PHE A 100 4.64 -11.21 12.95
N ASP A 101 5.68 -10.38 12.90
CA ASP A 101 5.76 -9.24 13.80
C ASP A 101 4.61 -8.28 13.51
N ARG A 102 4.04 -7.68 14.56
CA ARG A 102 3.02 -6.65 14.38
C ARG A 102 3.65 -5.40 13.79
N TYR A 103 2.90 -4.72 12.94
CA TYR A 103 3.33 -3.43 12.42
C TYR A 103 3.44 -2.43 13.58
N PRO A 104 4.54 -1.65 13.68
CA PRO A 104 4.76 -0.75 14.80
C PRO A 104 3.88 0.50 14.67
N ALA A 105 2.62 0.38 15.11
CA ALA A 105 1.67 1.48 15.07
C ALA A 105 2.13 2.65 15.95
N LYS A 106 1.81 3.86 15.49
CA LYS A 106 2.01 5.09 16.26
C LYS A 106 1.00 5.14 17.41
N ALA A 107 1.48 5.50 18.61
CA ALA A 107 0.67 5.53 19.82
C ALA A 107 -0.50 6.53 19.77
N ASP A 108 -0.41 7.57 18.94
CA ASP A 108 -1.43 8.59 18.77
C ASP A 108 -2.47 8.26 17.67
N ARG A 109 -2.38 7.07 17.05
CA ARG A 109 -3.37 6.62 16.06
C ARG A 109 -4.75 6.48 16.68
N SER A 110 -5.71 7.28 16.20
CA SER A 110 -7.14 7.14 16.54
C SER A 110 -7.98 6.80 15.32
N PHE A 111 -9.05 6.01 15.54
CA PHE A 111 -10.07 5.70 14.53
C PHE A 111 -10.59 6.95 13.81
N LYS A 112 -10.83 8.03 14.56
CA LYS A 112 -11.32 9.30 14.00
C LYS A 112 -10.35 9.92 12.99
N GLN A 113 -9.04 9.88 13.26
CA GLN A 113 -8.03 10.39 12.33
C GLN A 113 -7.99 9.56 11.04
N VAL A 114 -8.07 8.24 11.13
CA VAL A 114 -8.08 7.34 9.97
C VAL A 114 -9.31 7.59 9.10
N MET A 115 -10.49 7.62 9.69
CA MET A 115 -11.74 7.87 8.94
C MET A 115 -11.78 9.26 8.31
N HIS A 116 -11.26 10.28 9.02
CA HIS A 116 -11.12 11.61 8.45
C HIS A 116 -10.21 11.59 7.23
N LYS A 117 -9.03 10.95 7.34
CA LYS A 117 -8.05 10.85 6.26
C LYS A 117 -8.62 10.13 5.03
N ILE A 118 -9.31 9.00 5.22
CA ILE A 118 -10.02 8.29 4.13
C ILE A 118 -11.05 9.22 3.47
N GLY A 119 -11.81 9.96 4.27
CA GLY A 119 -12.77 10.93 3.77
C GLY A 119 -12.14 12.08 2.97
N GLU A 120 -10.94 12.54 3.34
CA GLU A 120 -10.19 13.54 2.56
C GLU A 120 -9.71 12.97 1.23
N LEU A 121 -9.12 11.76 1.25
CA LEU A 121 -8.61 11.08 0.06
C LEU A 121 -9.70 10.84 -0.98
N ASN A 122 -10.92 10.50 -0.54
CA ASN A 122 -12.06 10.24 -1.43
C ASN A 122 -12.72 11.52 -1.98
N LYS A 123 -12.49 12.69 -1.38
CA LYS A 123 -13.08 13.98 -1.82
C LYS A 123 -12.25 14.72 -2.85
N GLY A 124 -10.97 14.36 -3.01
CA GLY A 124 -10.06 14.95 -4.01
C GLY A 124 -10.24 14.40 -5.43
N LEU A 125 -11.32 13.66 -5.67
CA LEU A 125 -11.72 13.08 -6.96
C LEU A 125 -12.76 13.96 -7.66
#